data_AF-Q9I0Y1-F1
#
_entry.id   AF-Q9I0Y1-F1
#
_cell.length_a   1.000
_cell.length_b   1.000
_cell.length_c   1.000
_cell.angle_alpha   90.00
_cell.angle_beta   90.00
_cell.angle_gamma   90.00
#
_symmetry.space_group_name_H-M   'P 1'
#
loop_
_entity.id
_entity.type
_entity.pdbx_description
1 polymer ?
#
loop_
_entity_poly.entity_id
_entity_poly.type
_entity_poly.pdbx_seq_one_letter_code
_entity_poly.pdbx_strand_id
1 'polypeptide(L)' 'MDSYGVTFAIIVLGMLFIGTGFTKRDTPFGLFLMWVGVICMLAIISYRIYIATHY' A
#
# COMPACT_ATOMS: atom_id res chain seq x y z
N MET A 1 12.15 -15.07 9.14
CA MET A 1 10.71 -15.38 9.02
C MET A 1 9.87 -14.10 8.89
N ASP A 2 10.49 -12.98 8.52
CA ASP A 2 9.97 -11.63 8.81
C ASP A 2 9.35 -10.95 7.59
N SER A 3 9.66 -11.41 6.37
CA SER A 3 9.20 -10.78 5.12
C SER A 3 7.68 -10.80 4.96
N TYR A 4 7.00 -11.84 5.45
CA TYR A 4 5.54 -11.93 5.41
C TYR A 4 4.89 -10.92 6.37
N GLY A 5 5.44 -10.76 7.57
CA GLY A 5 4.96 -9.79 8.56
C GLY A 5 5.07 -8.35 8.05
N VAL A 6 6.21 -8.00 7.45
CA VAL A 6 6.42 -6.68 6.83
C VAL A 6 5.44 -6.46 5.68
N THR A 7 5.26 -7.47 4.81
CA THR A 7 4.30 -7.38 3.69
C THR A 7 2.87 -7.16 4.19
N PHE A 8 2.45 -7.91 5.21
CA PHE A 8 1.14 -7.77 5.82
C PHE A 8 0.96 -6.38 6.44
N ALA A 9 1.96 -5.89 7.19
CA ALA A 9 1.91 -4.56 7.80
C ALA A 9 1.78 -3.44 6.75
N ILE A 10 2.52 -3.52 5.64
CA ILE A 10 2.46 -2.53 4.55
C ILE A 10 1.10 -2.57 3.86
N ILE A 11 0.54 -3.76 3.60
CA ILE A 11 -0.80 -3.89 3.02
C ILE A 11 -1.84 -3.28 3.96
N VAL A 12 -1.81 -3.60 5.25
CA VAL A 12 -2.74 -3.02 6.24
C VAL A 12 -2.61 -1.50 6.30
N LEU A 13 -1.38 -0.98 6.32
CA LEU A 13 -1.12 0.45 6.28
C LEU A 13 -1.69 1.07 5.00
N GLY A 14 -1.45 0.49 3.83
CA GLY A 14 -2.03 0.93 2.56
C GLY A 14 -3.56 0.97 2.58
N MET A 15 -4.21 -0.04 3.19
CA MET A 15 -5.68 -0.07 3.34
C MET A 15 -6.18 1.08 4.21
N LEU A 16 -5.48 1.40 5.31
CA LEU A 16 -5.84 2.52 6.18
C LEU A 16 -5.71 3.86 5.45
N PHE A 17 -4.66 4.04 4.64
CA PHE A 17 -4.48 5.23 3.81
C PHE A 17 -5.60 5.38 2.78
N ILE A 18 -5.95 4.29 2.09
CA ILE A 18 -7.06 4.28 1.12
C ILE A 18 -8.39 4.59 1.82
N GLY A 19 -8.69 3.94 2.95
CA GLY A 19 -9.93 4.16 3.70
C GLY A 19 -10.05 5.60 4.24
N THR A 20 -8.96 6.14 4.79
CA THR A 20 -8.91 7.54 5.23
C THR A 20 -9.03 8.51 4.06
N GLY A 21 -8.44 8.16 2.92
CA GLY A 21 -8.54 8.92 1.67
C GLY A 21 -9.97 8.97 1.13
N PHE A 22 -10.69 7.85 1.14
CA PHE A 22 -12.12 7.82 0.79
C PHE A 22 -12.98 8.67 1.72
N THR A 23 -12.68 8.66 3.02
CA THR A 23 -13.39 9.46 4.03
C THR A 23 -13.23 10.97 3.76
N LYS A 24 -12.13 11.39 3.13
CA LYS A 24 -11.86 12.79 2.78
C LYS A 24 -11.82 13.05 1.27
N ARG A 25 -12.51 12.23 0.46
CA ARG A 25 -12.45 12.28 -1.01
C ARG A 25 -12.88 13.62 -1.60
N ASP A 26 -13.67 14.40 -0.88
CA ASP A 26 -14.08 15.76 -1.27
C ASP A 26 -12.90 16.73 -1.32
N THR A 27 -11.81 16.41 -0.62
CA THR A 27 -10.59 17.20 -0.60
C THR A 27 -9.53 16.61 -1.52
N PRO A 28 -8.69 17.44 -2.18
CA PRO A 28 -7.55 16.95 -2.93
C PRO A 28 -6.59 16.12 -2.06
N PHE A 29 -6.56 16.38 -0.75
CA PHE A 29 -5.80 15.60 0.21
C PHE A 29 -6.31 14.16 0.35
N GLY A 30 -7.62 13.94 0.31
CA GLY A 30 -8.19 12.59 0.30
C GLY A 30 -7.80 11.83 -0.96
N LEU A 31 -7.87 12.49 -2.12
CA LEU A 31 -7.41 11.91 -3.38
C LEU A 31 -5.92 11.56 -3.34
N PHE A 32 -5.09 12.44 -2.78
CA PHE A 32 -3.66 12.20 -2.57
C PHE A 32 -3.38 11.02 -1.63
N LEU A 33 -4.09 10.92 -0.50
CA LEU A 33 -4.00 9.78 0.43
C LEU A 33 -4.33 8.45 -0.25
N MET A 34 -5.36 8.42 -1.11
CA MET A 34 -5.72 7.22 -1.87
C MET A 34 -4.59 6.82 -2.82
N TRP A 35 -4.00 7.79 -3.53
CA TRP A 35 -2.86 7.55 -4.41
C TRP A 35 -1.66 7.01 -3.64
N VAL A 36 -1.32 7.61 -2.50
CA VAL A 36 -0.22 7.15 -1.64
C VAL A 36 -0.47 5.72 -1.15
N GLY A 37 -1.69 5.39 -0.72
CA GLY A 37 -2.04 4.04 -0.30
C GLY A 37 -1.92 3.01 -1.42
N VAL A 38 -2.37 3.34 -2.63
CA VAL A 38 -2.23 2.47 -3.82
C VAL A 38 -0.76 2.28 -4.20
N ILE A 39 0.03 3.35 -4.26
CA ILE A 39 1.46 3.28 -4.57
C ILE A 39 2.19 2.42 -3.53
N CYS A 40 1.86 2.59 -2.25
CA CYS A 40 2.43 1.80 -1.16
C CYS A 40 2.17 0.29 -1.34
N MET A 41 0.94 -0.09 -1.72
CA MET A 41 0.62 -1.49 -2.03
C MET A 41 1.31 -2.01 -3.29
N LEU A 42 1.33 -1.20 -4.36
CA LEU A 42 1.99 -1.60 -5.61
C LEU A 42 3.50 -1.78 -5.43
N ALA A 43 4.14 -0.94 -4.62
CA ALA A 43 5.57 -1.04 -4.33
C ALA A 43 5.91 -2.39 -3.68
N ILE A 44 5.13 -2.82 -2.68
CA ILE A 44 5.39 -4.11 -2.03
C ILE A 44 5.06 -5.30 -2.93
N ILE A 45 3.97 -5.22 -3.71
CA ILE A 45 3.64 -6.27 -4.69
C ILE A 45 4.77 -6.43 -5.70
N SER A 46 5.26 -5.31 -6.25
CA SER A 46 6.36 -5.30 -7.22
C SER A 46 7.64 -5.89 -6.63
N TYR A 47 7.97 -5.53 -5.39
CA TYR A 47 9.12 -6.09 -4.67
C TYR A 47 8.97 -7.61 -4.44
N ARG A 48 7.77 -8.08 -4.07
CA ARG A 48 7.50 -9.50 -3.86
C ARG A 48 7.56 -10.30 -5.16
N ILE A 49 7.07 -9.74 -6.26
CA ILE A 49 7.22 -10.35 -7.60
C ILE A 49 8.69 -10.40 -7.99
N TYR A 50 9.44 -9.31 -7.80
CA TYR A 50 10.87 -9.25 -8.12
C TYR A 50 11.66 -10.34 -7.40
N ILE A 51 11.43 -10.46 -6.08
CA ILE A 51 11.96 -11.54 -5.25
C ILE A 51 11.57 -12.89 -5.84
N ALA A 52 10.26 -13.16 -6.01
CA ALA A 52 9.78 -14.47 -6.46
C ALA A 52 10.31 -14.88 -7.85
N THR A 53 10.59 -13.92 -8.73
CA THR A 53 11.14 -14.19 -10.08
C THR A 53 12.66 -14.41 -10.07
N HIS A 54 13.39 -13.91 -9.07
CA HIS A 54 14.86 -14.03 -8.97
C HIS A 54 15.34 -15.11 -7.99
N TYR A 55 14.47 -16.00 -7.52
CA TYR A 55 14.82 -17.25 -6.83
C TYR A 55 14.55 -18.45 -7.72
#